data_AF-A0A1V4EI78-F1
#
_entry.id   AF-A0A1V4EI78-F1
#
_cell.length_a   1.000
_cell.length_b   1.000
_cell.length_c   1.000
_cell.angle_alpha   90.00
_cell.angle_beta   90.00
_cell.angle_gamma   90.00
#
_symmetry.space_group_name_H-M   'P 1'
#
loop_
_entity.id
_entity.type
_entity.pdbx_description
1 polymer ?
#
loop_
_entity_poly.entity_id
_entity_poly.type
_entity_poly.pdbx_seq_one_letter_code
_entity_poly.pdbx_strand_id
1 'polypeptide(L)'
;MTDAPPTDDREPARVVTEMIDHVLRLAATWTAWDGRPVPSGDRIYTPHKAIRRVADHLVDHLAEVEDRLAGRVPLPDHWHGSMITTAADLAPFTGQDLDEARSRLTRLARIWTARLEALTPDQLDRSPGAGWTLRQIAFHLGGSDYYADAVGDLSLRT
;
A
#
# COMPACT_ATOMS: atom_id res chain seq x y z
N MET A 1 -22.33 -4.92 0.35
CA MET A 1 -21.37 -5.82 -0.31
C MET A 1 -20.53 -4.91 -1.18
N THR A 2 -19.33 -4.54 -0.72
CA THR A 2 -18.41 -3.73 -1.54
C THR A 2 -18.08 -4.56 -2.77
N ASP A 3 -18.23 -3.99 -3.96
CA ASP A 3 -17.91 -4.70 -5.19
C ASP A 3 -16.48 -5.24 -5.11
N ALA A 4 -16.28 -6.49 -5.51
CA ALA A 4 -14.96 -7.11 -5.44
C ALA A 4 -13.97 -6.37 -6.35
N PRO A 5 -12.70 -6.20 -5.94
CA PRO A 5 -11.67 -5.60 -6.76
C PRO A 5 -11.60 -6.33 -8.11
N PRO A 6 -11.63 -5.61 -9.25
CA PRO A 6 -11.45 -6.26 -10.53
C PRO A 6 -10.05 -6.86 -10.60
N THR A 7 -9.96 -8.05 -11.21
CA THR A 7 -8.69 -8.74 -11.48
C THR A 7 -8.49 -8.90 -12.98
N ASP A 8 -7.24 -9.01 -13.40
CA ASP A 8 -6.87 -9.33 -14.79
C ASP A 8 -5.76 -10.40 -14.83
N ASP A 9 -5.20 -10.64 -16.02
CA ASP A 9 -4.21 -11.69 -16.28
C ASP A 9 -2.79 -11.37 -15.73
N ARG A 10 -2.59 -10.22 -15.07
CA ARG A 10 -1.30 -9.91 -14.45
C ARG A 10 -1.02 -10.84 -13.28
N GLU A 11 0.27 -11.16 -13.14
CA GLU A 11 0.79 -11.87 -11.97
C GLU A 11 0.52 -11.06 -10.70
N PRO A 12 -0.17 -11.61 -9.68
CA PRO A 12 -0.54 -10.87 -8.48
C PRO A 12 0.67 -10.26 -7.75
N ALA A 13 1.79 -10.98 -7.69
CA ALA A 13 3.04 -10.47 -7.12
C ALA A 13 3.52 -9.21 -7.85
N ARG A 14 3.43 -9.22 -9.19
CA ARG A 14 3.86 -8.11 -10.03
C ARG A 14 3.00 -6.87 -9.82
N VAL A 15 1.69 -7.04 -9.64
CA VAL A 15 0.76 -5.94 -9.33
C VAL A 15 1.19 -5.19 -8.06
N VAL A 16 1.55 -5.92 -7.00
CA VAL A 16 2.01 -5.32 -5.74
C VAL A 16 3.38 -4.66 -5.89
N THR A 17 4.33 -5.30 -6.57
CA THR A 17 5.68 -4.73 -6.73
C THR A 17 5.69 -3.49 -7.63
N GLU A 18 4.90 -3.48 -8.71
CA GLU A 18 4.81 -2.33 -9.61
C GLU A 18 4.19 -1.11 -8.90
N MET A 19 3.21 -1.32 -8.03
CA MET A 19 2.66 -0.28 -7.15
C MET A 19 3.73 0.27 -6.21
N ILE A 20 4.51 -0.58 -5.54
CA ILE A 20 5.59 -0.13 -4.64
C ILE A 20 6.66 0.66 -5.38
N ASP A 21 7.07 0.19 -6.57
CA ASP A 21 8.04 0.91 -7.41
C ASP A 21 7.51 2.28 -7.80
N HIS A 22 6.21 2.39 -8.13
CA HIS A 22 5.57 3.67 -8.42
C HIS A 22 5.58 4.63 -7.24
N VAL A 23 5.18 4.15 -6.06
CA VAL A 23 5.22 4.93 -4.81
C VAL A 23 6.64 5.45 -4.55
N LEU A 24 7.66 4.59 -4.67
CA LEU A 24 9.05 4.96 -4.43
C LEU A 24 9.62 5.94 -5.47
N ARG A 25 9.16 5.87 -6.73
CA ARG A 25 9.50 6.86 -7.76
C ARG A 25 8.95 8.25 -7.41
N LEU A 26 7.67 8.34 -7.01
CA LEU A 26 7.09 9.61 -6.57
C LEU A 26 7.76 10.13 -5.29
N ALA A 27 7.98 9.25 -4.32
CA ALA A 27 8.63 9.59 -3.06
C ALA A 27 10.03 10.20 -3.23
N ALA A 28 10.76 9.81 -4.29
CA ALA A 28 12.06 10.40 -4.59
C ALA A 28 12.00 11.92 -4.88
N THR A 29 10.81 12.45 -5.23
CA THR A 29 10.58 13.87 -5.49
C THR A 29 10.14 14.64 -4.25
N TRP A 30 9.68 13.93 -3.21
CA TRP A 30 9.03 14.53 -2.03
C TRP A 30 9.98 15.21 -1.06
N THR A 31 11.29 15.05 -1.24
CA THR A 31 12.29 15.80 -0.47
C THR A 31 12.24 17.30 -0.73
N ALA A 32 11.56 17.72 -1.81
CA ALA A 32 11.27 19.12 -2.15
C ALA A 32 9.92 19.61 -1.61
N TRP A 33 9.21 18.83 -0.79
CA TRP A 33 7.89 19.21 -0.29
C TRP A 33 7.94 20.50 0.54
N ASP A 34 7.04 21.44 0.24
CA ASP A 34 6.99 22.78 0.85
C ASP A 34 6.29 22.82 2.22
N GLY A 35 5.95 21.65 2.75
CA GLY A 35 5.23 21.50 4.03
C GLY A 35 3.72 21.74 3.93
N ARG A 36 3.16 22.01 2.75
CA ARG A 36 1.72 22.21 2.59
C ARG A 36 1.01 20.88 2.28
N PRO A 37 0.06 20.43 3.13
CA PRO A 37 -0.71 19.23 2.84
C PRO A 37 -1.52 19.37 1.54
N VAL A 38 -1.67 18.26 0.82
CA VAL A 38 -2.44 18.19 -0.43
C VAL A 38 -3.85 17.67 -0.14
N PRO A 39 -4.91 18.46 -0.37
CA PRO A 39 -6.29 17.99 -0.27
C PRO A 39 -6.61 16.98 -1.36
N SER A 40 -7.29 15.88 -1.01
CA SER A 40 -7.85 14.91 -1.95
C SER A 40 -9.16 14.37 -1.38
N GLY A 41 -10.28 14.81 -1.97
CA GLY A 41 -11.62 14.54 -1.44
C GLY A 41 -11.81 15.12 -0.04
N ASP A 42 -12.24 14.27 0.90
CA ASP A 42 -12.42 14.57 2.31
C ASP A 42 -11.15 14.41 3.15
N ARG A 43 -10.02 14.10 2.51
CA ARG A 43 -8.74 13.80 3.17
C ARG A 43 -7.68 14.82 2.78
N ILE A 44 -6.65 14.89 3.62
CA ILE A 44 -5.38 15.55 3.30
C ILE A 44 -4.27 14.50 3.26
N TYR A 45 -3.31 14.71 2.36
CA TYR A 45 -2.15 13.87 2.17
C TYR A 45 -0.86 14.68 2.32
N THR A 46 0.14 14.01 2.86
CA THR A 46 1.52 14.47 2.98
C THR A 46 2.43 13.32 2.55
N PRO A 47 3.71 13.58 2.24
CA PRO A 47 4.67 12.51 1.94
C PRO A 47 4.68 11.40 3.00
N HIS A 48 4.79 11.77 4.28
CA HIS A 48 4.80 10.81 5.39
C HIS A 48 3.49 10.03 5.51
N LYS A 49 2.34 10.70 5.38
CA LYS A 49 1.05 10.01 5.41
C LYS A 49 0.91 9.01 4.26
N ALA A 50 1.36 9.38 3.06
CA ALA A 50 1.30 8.49 1.90
C ALA A 50 2.14 7.23 2.13
N ILE A 51 3.41 7.37 2.54
CA ILE A 51 4.29 6.22 2.85
C ILE A 51 3.69 5.35 3.97
N ARG A 52 3.22 5.98 5.05
CA ARG A 52 2.60 5.27 6.16
C ARG A 52 1.38 4.49 5.70
N ARG A 53 0.47 5.11 4.92
CA ARG A 53 -0.74 4.44 4.42
C ARG A 53 -0.45 3.27 3.49
N VAL A 54 0.54 3.38 2.62
CA VAL A 54 0.99 2.25 1.79
C VAL A 54 1.54 1.13 2.66
N ALA A 55 2.41 1.45 3.62
CA ALA A 55 2.99 0.45 4.51
C ALA A 55 1.95 -0.23 5.41
N ASP A 56 1.05 0.54 6.02
CA ASP A 56 -0.07 0.04 6.83
C ASP A 56 -0.91 -0.93 5.99
N HIS A 57 -1.34 -0.51 4.79
CA HIS A 57 -2.21 -1.32 3.92
C HIS A 57 -1.55 -2.64 3.50
N LEU A 58 -0.25 -2.62 3.19
CA LEU A 58 0.55 -3.81 2.91
C LEU A 58 0.67 -4.74 4.14
N VAL A 59 0.76 -4.20 5.35
CA VAL A 59 0.84 -5.01 6.58
C VAL A 59 -0.51 -5.57 6.96
N ASP A 60 -1.57 -4.76 6.89
CA ASP A 60 -2.94 -5.14 7.24
C ASP A 60 -3.39 -6.36 6.41
N HIS A 61 -3.22 -6.28 5.08
CA HIS A 61 -3.58 -7.40 4.21
C HIS A 61 -2.60 -8.57 4.29
N LEU A 62 -1.34 -8.35 4.65
CA LEU A 62 -0.42 -9.46 4.88
C LEU A 62 -0.87 -10.26 6.10
N ALA A 63 -1.23 -9.57 7.19
CA ALA A 63 -1.76 -10.20 8.39
C ALA A 63 -3.06 -10.96 8.09
N GLU A 64 -3.97 -10.36 7.32
CA GLU A 64 -5.20 -11.02 6.86
C GLU A 64 -4.90 -12.31 6.06
N VAL A 65 -3.99 -12.25 5.09
CA VAL A 65 -3.60 -13.39 4.27
C VAL A 65 -3.00 -14.50 5.13
N GLU A 66 -2.08 -14.18 6.03
CA GLU A 66 -1.43 -15.17 6.91
C GLU A 66 -2.42 -15.83 7.88
N ASP A 67 -3.38 -15.08 8.43
CA ASP A 67 -4.42 -15.66 9.28
C ASP A 67 -5.34 -16.58 8.49
N ARG A 68 -5.79 -16.17 7.30
CA ARG A 68 -6.64 -17.00 6.44
C ARG A 68 -5.95 -18.29 6.02
N LEU A 69 -4.68 -18.22 5.61
CA LEU A 69 -3.89 -19.40 5.24
C LEU A 69 -3.68 -20.36 6.42
N ALA A 70 -3.61 -19.83 7.64
CA ALA A 70 -3.51 -20.63 8.86
C ALA A 70 -4.87 -21.09 9.43
N GLY A 71 -5.99 -20.80 8.74
CA GLY A 71 -7.34 -21.15 9.20
C GLY A 71 -7.82 -20.35 10.42
N ARG A 72 -7.21 -19.18 10.69
CA ARG A 72 -7.63 -18.25 11.75
C ARG A 72 -8.56 -17.18 11.19
N VAL A 73 -9.34 -16.57 12.09
CA VAL A 73 -10.17 -15.41 11.76
C VAL A 73 -9.27 -14.17 11.75
N PRO A 74 -9.22 -13.39 10.65
CA PRO A 74 -8.45 -12.14 10.60
C PRO A 74 -8.90 -11.14 11.67
N LEU A 75 -7.93 -10.40 12.21
CA LEU A 75 -8.22 -9.29 13.11
C LEU A 75 -8.78 -8.09 12.34
N PRO A 76 -9.87 -7.47 12.80
CA PRO A 76 -10.44 -6.28 12.16
C PRO A 76 -9.55 -5.05 12.35
N ASP A 77 -9.44 -4.22 11.31
CA ASP A 77 -8.88 -2.87 11.42
C ASP A 77 -9.89 -1.93 12.12
N HIS A 78 -9.46 -1.32 13.22
CA HIS A 78 -10.23 -0.33 13.98
C HIS A 78 -9.62 1.08 13.92
N TRP A 79 -8.44 1.22 13.29
CA TRP A 79 -7.69 2.47 13.28
C TRP A 79 -8.19 3.43 12.20
N HIS A 80 -8.66 2.92 11.07
CA HIS A 80 -9.15 3.72 9.93
C HIS A 80 -8.12 4.77 9.49
N GLY A 81 -6.86 4.34 9.34
CA GLY A 81 -5.70 5.25 9.29
C GLY A 81 -5.71 6.29 8.16
N SER A 82 -6.50 6.12 7.10
CA SER A 82 -6.65 7.12 6.03
C SER A 82 -7.36 8.40 6.48
N MET A 83 -8.25 8.30 7.47
CA MET A 83 -9.01 9.42 8.03
C MET A 83 -8.18 10.29 8.99
N ILE A 84 -7.04 9.78 9.45
CA ILE A 84 -6.21 10.44 10.46
C ILE A 84 -4.95 11.01 9.82
N THR A 85 -4.65 12.25 10.17
CA THR A 85 -3.35 12.89 9.94
C THR A 85 -2.72 13.20 11.29
N THR A 86 -1.60 12.60 11.58
CA THR A 86 -0.85 12.74 12.84
C THR A 86 0.15 13.89 12.74
N ALA A 87 0.73 14.29 13.88
CA ALA A 87 1.82 15.28 13.87
C ALA A 87 3.07 14.77 13.12
N ALA A 88 3.36 13.46 13.17
CA ALA A 88 4.47 12.86 12.42
C ALA A 88 4.24 12.98 10.90
N ASP A 89 2.99 12.87 10.45
CA ASP A 89 2.65 13.03 9.04
C ASP A 89 2.93 14.45 8.52
N LEU A 90 2.97 15.46 9.40
CA LEU A 90 3.20 16.85 9.04
C LEU A 90 4.68 17.26 9.08
N ALA A 91 5.58 16.38 9.52
CA ALA A 91 7.00 16.65 9.56
C ALA A 91 7.58 16.84 8.13
N PRO A 92 8.67 17.60 7.96
CA PRO A 92 9.39 17.63 6.68
C PRO A 92 9.74 16.21 6.21
N PHE A 93 9.72 15.99 4.90
CA PHE A 93 10.16 14.74 4.30
C PHE A 93 11.59 14.91 3.79
N THR A 94 12.54 14.27 4.44
CA THR A 94 13.97 14.44 4.20
C THR A 94 14.54 13.29 3.37
N GLY A 95 15.82 13.40 2.97
CA GLY A 95 16.53 12.28 2.34
C GLY A 95 16.60 11.03 3.23
N GLN A 96 16.66 11.20 4.56
CA GLN A 96 16.66 10.07 5.49
C GLN A 96 15.32 9.34 5.52
N ASP A 97 14.21 10.09 5.43
CA ASP A 97 12.86 9.52 5.36
C ASP A 97 12.65 8.75 4.04
N LEU A 98 13.21 9.26 2.93
CA LEU A 98 13.21 8.54 1.66
C LEU A 98 14.02 7.24 1.73
N ASP A 99 15.20 7.27 2.35
CA ASP A 99 16.03 6.07 2.52
C ASP A 99 15.35 5.03 3.41
N GLU A 100 14.66 5.47 4.47
CA GLU A 100 13.82 4.61 5.30
C GLU A 100 12.66 4.02 4.49
N ALA A 101 11.93 4.83 3.72
CA ALA A 101 10.82 4.37 2.89
C ALA A 101 11.28 3.32 1.88
N ARG A 102 12.39 3.56 1.16
CA ARG A 102 13.01 2.60 0.23
C ARG A 102 13.37 1.30 0.94
N SER A 103 14.09 1.42 2.05
CA SER A 103 14.50 0.31 2.89
C SER A 103 13.28 -0.55 3.27
N ARG A 104 12.24 0.04 3.86
CA ARG A 104 11.05 -0.65 4.36
C ARG A 104 10.21 -1.26 3.23
N LEU A 105 9.80 -0.45 2.26
CA LEU A 105 8.88 -0.89 1.21
C LEU A 105 9.51 -1.93 0.28
N THR A 106 10.82 -1.86 0.01
CA THR A 106 11.52 -2.90 -0.77
C THR A 106 11.48 -4.26 -0.06
N ARG A 107 11.58 -4.30 1.27
CA ARG A 107 11.47 -5.58 2.01
C ARG A 107 10.04 -6.10 2.02
N LEU A 108 9.05 -5.22 2.17
CA LEU A 108 7.64 -5.61 2.06
C LEU A 108 7.33 -6.15 0.66
N ALA A 109 7.85 -5.55 -0.40
CA ALA A 109 7.76 -6.08 -1.76
C ALA A 109 8.26 -7.52 -1.82
N ARG A 110 9.47 -7.79 -1.29
CA ARG A 110 10.03 -9.15 -1.26
C ARG A 110 9.19 -10.15 -0.47
N ILE A 111 8.61 -9.74 0.66
CA ILE A 111 7.73 -10.59 1.47
C ILE A 111 6.45 -10.94 0.69
N TRP A 112 5.82 -9.94 0.07
CA TRP A 112 4.63 -10.13 -0.74
C TRP A 112 4.88 -11.00 -1.97
N THR A 113 5.99 -10.78 -2.68
CA THR A 113 6.43 -11.65 -3.78
C THR A 113 6.57 -13.10 -3.31
N ALA A 114 7.34 -13.34 -2.25
CA ALA A 114 7.55 -14.68 -1.72
C ALA A 114 6.23 -15.35 -1.28
N ARG A 115 5.30 -14.57 -0.72
CA ARG A 115 3.99 -15.09 -0.31
C ARG A 115 3.14 -15.48 -1.51
N LEU A 116 2.99 -14.59 -2.48
CA LEU A 116 2.09 -14.79 -3.61
C LEU A 116 2.62 -15.85 -4.58
N GLU A 117 3.94 -15.92 -4.80
CA GLU A 117 4.57 -16.93 -5.68
C GLU A 117 4.59 -18.34 -5.04
N ALA A 118 4.42 -18.45 -3.73
CA ALA A 118 4.31 -19.74 -3.06
C ALA A 118 2.93 -20.41 -3.21
N LEU A 119 1.93 -19.68 -3.73
CA LEU A 119 0.56 -20.15 -3.91
C LEU A 119 0.33 -20.63 -5.35
N THR A 120 -0.40 -21.72 -5.51
CA THR A 120 -0.87 -22.15 -6.84
C THR A 120 -1.95 -21.19 -7.37
N PRO A 121 -2.21 -21.17 -8.70
CA PRO A 121 -3.33 -20.41 -9.27
C PRO A 121 -4.67 -20.70 -8.56
N ASP A 122 -4.99 -21.97 -8.32
CA ASP A 122 -6.20 -22.37 -7.60
C ASP A 122 -6.22 -21.91 -6.13
N GLN A 123 -5.06 -21.70 -5.50
CA GLN A 123 -4.99 -21.11 -4.15
C GLN A 123 -5.22 -19.60 -4.19
N LEU A 124 -4.66 -18.92 -5.18
CA LEU A 124 -4.86 -17.48 -5.40
C LEU A 124 -6.32 -17.14 -5.67
N ASP A 125 -7.04 -18.01 -6.38
CA ASP A 125 -8.44 -17.83 -6.76
C ASP A 125 -9.45 -18.37 -5.73
N ARG A 126 -8.96 -18.79 -4.56
CA ARG A 126 -9.79 -19.12 -3.40
C ARG A 126 -9.85 -17.98 -2.40
N SER A 127 -10.94 -17.95 -1.64
CA SER A 127 -11.06 -17.17 -0.41
C SER A 127 -11.18 -18.14 0.77
N PRO A 128 -10.07 -18.54 1.41
CA PRO A 128 -10.15 -19.26 2.68
C PRO A 128 -10.81 -18.35 3.73
N GLY A 129 -12.05 -18.68 4.13
CA GLY A 129 -12.88 -17.82 4.98
C GLY A 129 -13.75 -16.83 4.19
N ALA A 130 -14.33 -15.84 4.87
CA ALA A 130 -15.17 -14.82 4.24
C ALA A 130 -14.31 -13.69 3.63
N GLY A 131 -14.71 -13.18 2.46
CA GLY A 131 -14.13 -12.01 1.83
C GLY A 131 -13.65 -12.25 0.40
N TRP A 132 -12.67 -11.45 -0.01
CA TRP A 132 -12.06 -11.50 -1.34
C TRP A 132 -11.08 -12.67 -1.48
N THR A 133 -10.87 -13.14 -2.72
CA THR A 133 -9.80 -14.10 -3.02
C THR A 133 -8.42 -13.48 -2.75
N LEU A 134 -7.40 -14.32 -2.59
CA LEU A 134 -6.03 -13.81 -2.38
C LEU A 134 -5.52 -13.02 -3.60
N ARG A 135 -5.95 -13.39 -4.81
CA ARG A 135 -5.75 -12.59 -6.03
C ARG A 135 -6.38 -11.22 -5.90
N GLN A 136 -7.65 -11.15 -5.53
CA GLN A 136 -8.37 -9.88 -5.38
C GLN A 136 -7.73 -8.98 -4.32
N ILE A 137 -7.19 -9.53 -3.23
CA ILE A 137 -6.42 -8.76 -2.24
C ILE A 137 -5.17 -8.14 -2.89
N ALA A 138 -4.39 -8.90 -3.67
CA ALA A 138 -3.21 -8.35 -4.35
C ALA A 138 -3.57 -7.22 -5.34
N PHE A 139 -4.68 -7.36 -6.07
CA PHE A 139 -5.19 -6.31 -6.95
C PHE A 139 -5.71 -5.09 -6.20
N HIS A 140 -6.34 -5.30 -5.05
CA HIS A 140 -6.73 -4.22 -4.16
C HIS A 140 -5.51 -3.43 -3.66
N LEU A 141 -4.45 -4.13 -3.27
CA LEU A 141 -3.18 -3.53 -2.88
C LEU A 141 -2.55 -2.73 -4.02
N GLY A 142 -2.71 -3.18 -5.27
CA GLY A 142 -2.31 -2.43 -6.46
C GLY A 142 -2.87 -0.99 -6.49
N GLY A 143 -4.10 -0.79 -6.04
CA GLY A 143 -4.74 0.54 -5.92
C GLY A 143 -4.24 1.40 -4.75
N SER A 144 -3.20 0.98 -4.03
CA SER A 144 -2.58 1.79 -2.98
C SER A 144 -1.69 2.92 -3.54
N ASP A 145 -1.37 2.86 -4.84
CA ASP A 145 -0.73 3.94 -5.59
C ASP A 145 -1.47 5.27 -5.43
N TYR A 146 -2.80 5.23 -5.30
CA TYR A 146 -3.67 6.36 -4.98
C TYR A 146 -3.11 7.25 -3.85
N TYR A 147 -2.52 6.68 -2.80
CA TYR A 147 -1.97 7.47 -1.69
C TYR A 147 -0.76 8.30 -2.11
N ALA A 148 0.08 7.77 -2.99
CA ALA A 148 1.23 8.50 -3.53
C ALA A 148 0.79 9.49 -4.62
N ASP A 149 -0.15 9.09 -5.48
CA ASP A 149 -0.72 9.96 -6.52
C ASP A 149 -1.41 11.20 -5.93
N ALA A 150 -2.02 11.07 -4.75
CA ALA A 150 -2.60 12.20 -4.04
C ALA A 150 -1.56 13.27 -3.64
N VAL A 151 -0.30 12.90 -3.44
CA VAL A 151 0.81 13.86 -3.23
C VAL A 151 1.37 14.32 -4.59
N GLY A 152 1.53 13.37 -5.51
CA GLY A 152 1.99 13.58 -6.89
C GLY A 152 3.50 13.77 -7.03
N ASP A 153 3.93 14.05 -8.26
CA ASP A 153 5.32 14.37 -8.59
C ASP A 153 5.60 15.86 -8.27
N LEU A 154 6.54 16.11 -7.35
CA LEU A 154 6.91 17.47 -6.96
C LEU A 154 8.04 18.07 -7.81
N SER A 155 8.71 17.29 -8.65
CA SER A 155 9.71 17.79 -9.59
C SER A 155 9.08 18.62 -10.72
N LEU A 156 7.79 18.39 -11.00
CA LEU A 156 7.02 19.12 -12.02
C LEU A 156 6.46 20.46 -11.51
N ARG A 157 6.63 20.78 -10.22
CA ARG A 157 6.19 22.04 -9.61
C ARG A 157 7.36 23.04 -9.59
N THR A 158 7.89 23.36 -10.77
CA THR A 158 8.86 24.46 -10.95
C THR A 158 8.17 25.67 -11.56
#